data_AF-A0A7Y8L0D1-F1
#
_entry.id   AF-A0A7Y8L0D1-F1
#
_cell.length_a   1.000
_cell.length_b   1.000
_cell.length_c   1.000
_cell.angle_alpha   90.00
_cell.angle_beta   90.00
_cell.angle_gamma   90.00
#
_symmetry.space_group_name_H-M   'P 1'
#
loop_
_entity.id
_entity.type
_entity.pdbx_description
1 polymer ?
#
loop_
_entity_poly.entity_id
_entity_poly.type
_entity_poly.pdbx_seq_one_letter_code
_entity_poly.pdbx_strand_id
1 'polypeptide(L)'
;MANNAIFARLANLWTGFISLWVSDIEKEHPEIAYQNAIASMIQKYTQLKAATGAIIARRQDITSRLEAHERELAAVTTDLEAALATNQDDLAVVLIQKKNTLDAALTELRADAAQATADADNAKDSLIQVKSEIDKLKAEKERMLAQMHSAQARIKIQGQLDGLSVDAEVQALGAVREHIKGQVAQASLGAELQNSDLDVRLNKLRQSSGSVTAKAQLEAMKQARAAAQAAPTKTL
;
A
#
# COMPACT_ATOMS: atom_id res chain seq x y z
N MET A 1 -24.06 13.22 28.08
CA MET A 1 -24.03 12.13 27.07
C MET A 1 -24.11 12.64 25.61
N ALA A 2 -23.87 13.94 25.33
CA ALA A 2 -23.89 14.48 23.95
C ALA A 2 -22.54 14.38 23.21
N ASN A 3 -21.41 14.38 23.93
CA ASN A 3 -20.06 14.35 23.31
C ASN A 3 -19.78 13.10 22.49
N ASN A 4 -20.26 11.92 22.92
CA ASN A 4 -20.05 10.68 22.18
C ASN A 4 -20.81 10.64 20.85
N ALA A 5 -21.93 11.35 20.72
CA ALA A 5 -22.74 11.33 19.52
C ALA A 5 -22.10 12.11 18.37
N ILE A 6 -21.43 13.24 18.67
CA ILE A 6 -20.72 14.04 17.66
C ILE A 6 -19.43 13.33 17.24
N PHE A 7 -18.67 12.78 18.20
CA PHE A 7 -17.48 11.98 17.92
C PHE A 7 -17.78 10.71 17.12
N ALA A 8 -18.85 9.97 17.46
CA ALA A 8 -19.26 8.79 16.71
C ALA A 8 -19.67 9.15 15.28
N ARG A 9 -20.34 10.30 15.08
CA ARG A 9 -20.69 10.80 13.74
C ARG A 9 -19.46 11.23 12.95
N LEU A 10 -18.49 11.91 13.56
CA LEU A 10 -17.22 12.26 12.91
C LEU A 10 -16.39 11.02 12.56
N ALA A 11 -16.25 10.06 13.48
CA ALA A 11 -15.51 8.82 13.25
C ALA A 11 -16.16 7.96 12.16
N ASN A 12 -17.49 7.87 12.13
CA ASN A 12 -18.24 7.14 11.09
C ASN A 12 -18.19 7.83 9.73
N LEU A 13 -18.20 9.17 9.69
CA LEU A 13 -17.95 9.93 8.46
C LEU A 13 -16.52 9.70 7.95
N TRP A 14 -15.55 9.52 8.85
CA TRP A 14 -14.15 9.31 8.53
C TRP A 14 -13.86 7.90 7.98
N THR A 15 -14.41 6.86 8.60
CA THR A 15 -14.29 5.47 8.12
C THR A 15 -15.03 5.24 6.80
N GLY A 16 -16.21 5.85 6.63
CA GLY A 16 -16.95 5.80 5.36
C GLY A 16 -16.23 6.49 4.22
N PHE A 17 -15.50 7.58 4.48
CA PHE A 17 -14.75 8.30 3.44
C PHE A 17 -13.49 7.55 3.00
N ILE A 18 -12.80 6.86 3.92
CA ILE A 18 -11.65 6.01 3.60
C ILE A 18 -12.09 4.79 2.79
N SER A 19 -13.21 4.16 3.12
CA SER A 19 -13.69 2.99 2.37
C SER A 19 -14.14 3.33 0.95
N LEU A 20 -14.72 4.52 0.74
CA LEU A 20 -15.13 4.97 -0.60
C LEU A 20 -13.94 5.29 -1.50
N TRP A 21 -12.84 5.79 -0.94
CA TRP A 21 -11.68 6.21 -1.73
C TRP A 21 -10.68 5.08 -2.01
N VAL A 22 -10.59 4.07 -1.12
CA VAL A 22 -9.88 2.81 -1.38
C VAL A 22 -10.51 2.02 -2.54
N SER A 23 -11.81 2.23 -2.80
CA SER A 23 -12.52 1.49 -3.84
C SER A 23 -12.23 1.97 -5.27
N ASP A 24 -11.74 3.20 -5.47
CA ASP A 24 -11.77 3.87 -6.78
C ASP A 24 -10.41 4.37 -7.34
N ILE A 25 -9.28 4.12 -6.66
CA ILE A 25 -7.97 4.52 -7.20
C ILE A 25 -7.20 3.34 -7.77
N GLU A 26 -7.09 3.38 -9.10
CA GLU A 26 -6.30 2.51 -9.95
C GLU A 26 -4.90 2.24 -9.40
N LYS A 27 -4.49 0.98 -9.58
CA LYS A 27 -3.29 0.34 -9.04
C LYS A 27 -1.96 0.88 -9.61
N GLU A 28 -1.95 2.00 -10.33
CA GLU A 28 -0.74 2.47 -11.02
C GLU A 28 0.08 3.52 -10.24
N HIS A 29 -0.52 4.34 -9.37
CA HIS A 29 0.21 5.40 -8.64
C HIS A 29 -0.21 5.57 -7.17
N PRO A 30 0.12 4.61 -6.28
CA PRO A 30 -0.19 4.70 -4.86
C PRO A 30 0.43 5.94 -4.18
N GLU A 31 1.56 6.44 -4.69
CA GLU A 31 2.18 7.64 -4.19
C GLU A 31 1.28 8.88 -4.28
N ILE A 32 0.67 9.11 -5.43
CA ILE A 32 -0.18 10.28 -5.72
C ILE A 32 -1.41 10.23 -4.83
N ALA A 33 -1.95 9.04 -4.62
CA ALA A 33 -3.05 8.79 -3.71
C ALA A 33 -2.70 9.30 -2.29
N TYR A 34 -1.61 8.79 -1.69
CA TYR A 34 -1.19 9.23 -0.35
C TYR A 34 -0.87 10.74 -0.30
N GLN A 35 -0.24 11.30 -1.33
CA GLN A 35 0.05 12.74 -1.41
C GLN A 35 -1.24 13.58 -1.36
N ASN A 36 -2.26 13.21 -2.13
CA ASN A 36 -3.55 13.89 -2.16
C ASN A 36 -4.30 13.78 -0.83
N ALA A 37 -4.29 12.60 -0.21
CA ALA A 37 -4.91 12.37 1.10
C ALA A 37 -4.24 13.23 2.20
N ILE A 38 -2.91 13.26 2.23
CA ILE A 38 -2.14 14.07 3.20
C ILE A 38 -2.38 15.56 2.96
N ALA A 39 -2.36 16.03 1.72
CA ALA A 39 -2.62 17.43 1.39
C ALA A 39 -4.04 17.88 1.83
N SER A 40 -5.05 17.06 1.55
CA SER A 40 -6.43 17.29 1.99
C SER A 40 -6.51 17.37 3.53
N MET A 41 -5.84 16.47 4.24
CA MET A 41 -5.80 16.48 5.70
C MET A 41 -5.08 17.71 6.27
N ILE A 42 -3.98 18.15 5.65
CA ILE A 42 -3.27 19.38 6.05
C ILE A 42 -4.17 20.62 5.87
N GLN A 43 -4.93 20.68 4.76
CA GLN A 43 -5.87 21.77 4.54
C GLN A 43 -6.95 21.79 5.63
N LYS A 44 -7.54 20.63 5.94
CA LYS A 44 -8.54 20.49 7.02
C LYS A 44 -7.96 20.85 8.39
N TYR A 45 -6.73 20.43 8.68
CA TYR A 45 -6.01 20.81 9.90
C TYR A 45 -5.84 22.32 10.01
N THR A 46 -5.55 22.99 8.90
CA THR A 46 -5.40 24.46 8.88
C THR A 46 -6.72 25.16 9.19
N GLN A 47 -7.83 24.70 8.62
CA GLN A 47 -9.17 25.21 8.92
C GLN A 47 -9.55 24.95 10.38
N LEU A 48 -9.31 23.73 10.88
CA LEU A 48 -9.56 23.36 12.26
C LEU A 48 -8.73 24.22 13.22
N LYS A 49 -7.46 24.47 12.92
CA LYS A 49 -6.58 25.34 13.72
C LYS A 49 -7.15 26.75 13.84
N ALA A 50 -7.68 27.32 12.76
CA ALA A 50 -8.31 28.64 12.78
C ALA A 50 -9.58 28.65 13.65
N ALA A 51 -10.45 27.64 13.49
CA ALA A 51 -11.65 27.49 14.30
C ALA A 51 -11.33 27.30 15.79
N THR A 52 -10.36 26.44 16.12
CA THR A 52 -9.86 26.26 17.50
C THR A 52 -9.32 27.56 18.07
N GLY A 53 -8.61 28.36 17.26
CA GLY A 53 -8.15 29.69 17.67
C GLY A 53 -9.29 30.64 18.04
N ALA A 54 -10.37 30.66 17.24
CA ALA A 54 -11.56 31.46 17.54
C ALA A 54 -12.27 31.01 18.83
N ILE A 55 -12.35 29.69 19.08
CA ILE A 55 -12.94 29.15 20.31
C ILE A 55 -12.09 29.53 21.53
N ILE A 56 -10.76 29.44 21.44
CA ILE A 56 -9.85 29.86 22.51
C ILE A 56 -9.98 31.35 22.79
N ALA A 57 -10.08 32.18 21.74
CA ALA A 57 -10.30 33.62 21.89
C ALA A 57 -11.63 33.92 22.59
N ARG A 58 -12.71 33.22 22.22
CA ARG A 58 -14.01 33.34 22.88
C ARG A 58 -13.95 32.96 24.35
N ARG A 59 -13.27 31.85 24.68
CA ARG A 59 -13.04 31.47 26.09
C ARG A 59 -12.34 32.59 26.84
N GLN A 60 -11.27 33.16 26.28
CA GLN A 60 -10.52 34.23 26.92
C GLN A 60 -11.38 35.48 27.17
N ASP A 61 -12.20 35.87 26.20
CA ASP A 61 -13.13 36.99 26.34
C ASP A 61 -14.13 36.75 27.48
N ILE A 62 -14.78 35.59 27.50
CA ILE A 62 -15.76 35.23 28.54
C ILE A 62 -15.10 35.19 29.92
N THR A 63 -13.93 34.58 30.05
CA THR A 63 -13.18 34.56 31.33
C THR A 63 -12.80 35.97 31.77
N SER A 64 -12.36 36.84 30.85
CA SER A 64 -12.02 38.22 31.19
C SER A 64 -13.23 39.02 31.67
N ARG A 65 -14.40 38.82 31.05
CA ARG A 65 -15.66 39.42 31.49
C ARG A 65 -16.07 38.89 32.86
N LEU A 66 -15.92 37.58 33.10
CA LEU A 66 -16.21 36.97 34.40
C LEU A 66 -15.38 37.62 35.51
N GLU A 67 -14.06 37.70 35.31
CA GLU A 67 -13.14 38.32 36.26
C GLU A 67 -13.43 39.81 36.50
N ALA A 68 -13.92 40.52 35.47
CA ALA A 68 -14.32 41.92 35.62
C ALA A 68 -15.57 42.07 36.49
N HIS A 69 -16.60 41.26 36.26
CA HIS A 69 -17.82 41.27 37.08
C HIS A 69 -17.57 40.78 38.51
N GLU A 70 -16.68 39.82 38.72
CA GLU A 70 -16.30 39.37 40.07
C GLU A 70 -15.58 40.47 40.85
N ARG A 71 -14.68 41.22 40.19
CA ARG A 71 -14.04 42.40 40.78
C ARG A 71 -15.05 43.51 41.09
N GLU A 72 -15.99 43.77 40.19
CA GLU A 72 -17.04 44.76 40.42
C GLU A 72 -17.94 44.36 41.60
N LEU A 73 -18.34 43.09 41.70
CA LEU A 73 -19.12 42.59 42.83
C LEU A 73 -18.37 42.78 44.15
N ALA A 74 -17.07 42.49 44.18
CA ALA A 74 -16.24 42.69 45.38
C ALA A 74 -16.17 44.16 45.78
N ALA A 75 -16.01 45.07 44.81
CA ALA A 75 -16.03 46.52 45.07
C ALA A 75 -17.39 46.98 45.60
N VAL A 76 -18.50 46.60 44.94
CA VAL A 76 -19.86 46.94 45.38
C VAL A 76 -20.17 46.40 46.77
N THR A 77 -19.66 45.22 47.11
CA THR A 77 -19.82 44.62 48.45
C THR A 77 -19.07 45.45 49.50
N THR A 78 -17.84 45.89 49.19
CA THR A 78 -17.05 46.76 50.07
C THR A 78 -17.74 48.12 50.27
N ASP A 79 -18.23 48.72 49.19
CA ASP A 79 -18.95 50.00 49.25
C ASP A 79 -20.24 49.88 50.07
N LEU A 80 -20.95 48.75 49.96
CA LEU A 80 -22.16 48.47 50.73
C LEU A 80 -21.84 48.39 52.23
N GLU A 81 -20.78 47.69 52.62
CA GLU A 81 -20.34 47.63 54.01
C GLU A 81 -20.02 49.02 54.57
N ALA A 82 -19.36 49.88 53.79
CA ALA A 82 -19.07 51.25 54.17
C ALA A 82 -20.33 52.13 54.30
N ALA A 83 -21.29 51.98 53.37
CA ALA A 83 -22.57 52.69 53.42
C ALA A 83 -23.37 52.30 54.67
N LEU A 84 -23.42 51.01 55.01
CA LEU A 84 -24.05 50.51 56.22
C LEU A 84 -23.36 51.02 57.49
N ALA A 85 -22.02 51.01 57.54
CA ALA A 85 -21.26 51.52 58.68
C ALA A 85 -21.45 53.03 58.92
N THR A 86 -21.81 53.77 57.88
CA THR A 86 -22.04 55.22 57.94
C THR A 86 -23.53 55.61 57.95
N ASN A 87 -24.44 54.64 58.09
CA ASN A 87 -25.90 54.83 58.08
C ASN A 87 -26.43 55.57 56.83
N GLN A 88 -25.82 55.33 55.67
CA GLN A 88 -26.27 55.87 54.39
C GLN A 88 -27.28 54.91 53.74
N ASP A 89 -28.47 54.83 54.32
CA ASP A 89 -29.48 53.81 53.96
C ASP A 89 -29.91 53.88 52.49
N ASP A 90 -30.11 55.09 51.94
CA ASP A 90 -30.48 55.28 50.53
C ASP A 90 -29.41 54.73 49.58
N LEU A 91 -28.12 54.92 49.91
CA LEU A 91 -27.00 54.40 49.14
C LEU A 91 -26.90 52.88 49.27
N ALA A 92 -27.11 52.35 50.48
CA ALA A 92 -27.11 50.91 50.73
C ALA A 92 -28.19 50.19 49.90
N VAL A 93 -29.39 50.76 49.76
CA VAL A 93 -30.47 50.18 48.93
C VAL A 93 -30.03 50.07 47.46
N VAL A 94 -29.42 51.13 46.90
CA VAL A 94 -28.94 51.11 45.51
C VAL A 94 -27.82 50.09 45.31
N LEU A 95 -26.87 50.02 46.25
CA LEU A 95 -25.76 49.06 46.20
C LEU A 95 -26.24 47.61 46.32
N ILE A 96 -27.27 47.33 47.14
CA ILE A 96 -27.91 46.01 47.21
C ILE A 96 -28.54 45.63 45.88
N GLN A 97 -29.28 46.55 45.24
CA GLN A 97 -29.88 46.28 43.92
C GLN A 97 -28.81 45.99 42.86
N LYS A 98 -27.72 46.76 42.87
CA LYS A 98 -26.58 46.54 41.97
C LYS A 98 -25.90 45.19 42.24
N LYS A 99 -25.67 44.85 43.52
CA LYS A 99 -25.12 43.56 43.94
C LYS A 99 -25.97 42.40 43.44
N ASN A 100 -27.29 42.46 43.64
CA ASN A 100 -28.21 41.41 43.19
C ASN A 100 -28.19 41.23 41.67
N THR A 101 -28.07 42.33 40.91
CA THR A 101 -27.95 42.30 39.45
C THR A 101 -26.64 41.64 39.02
N LEU A 102 -25.53 41.98 39.67
CA LEU A 102 -24.22 41.38 39.41
C LEU A 102 -24.18 39.89 39.79
N ASP A 103 -24.77 39.50 40.92
CA ASP A 103 -24.86 38.10 41.35
C ASP A 103 -25.65 37.25 40.34
N ALA A 104 -26.75 37.77 39.79
CA ALA A 104 -27.51 37.11 38.73
C ALA A 104 -26.69 36.96 37.45
N ALA A 105 -26.05 38.03 36.98
CA ALA A 105 -25.20 38.01 35.79
C ALA A 105 -23.99 37.06 35.95
N LEU A 106 -23.38 37.02 37.12
CA LEU A 106 -22.26 36.13 37.42
C LEU A 106 -22.66 34.65 37.41
N THR A 107 -23.90 34.33 37.76
CA THR A 107 -24.40 32.94 37.69
C THR A 107 -24.42 32.45 36.26
N GLU A 108 -24.95 33.25 35.33
CA GLU A 108 -24.96 32.93 33.90
C GLU A 108 -23.53 32.91 33.32
N LEU A 109 -22.74 33.93 33.64
CA LEU A 109 -21.40 34.08 33.08
C LEU A 109 -20.42 32.98 33.55
N ARG A 110 -20.60 32.44 34.76
CA ARG A 110 -19.86 31.26 35.23
C ARG A 110 -20.22 30.01 34.45
N ALA A 111 -21.49 29.81 34.12
CA ALA A 111 -21.92 28.69 33.29
C ALA A 111 -21.34 28.81 31.87
N ASP A 112 -21.39 30.01 31.28
CA ASP A 112 -20.79 30.30 29.98
C ASP A 112 -19.26 30.08 29.98
N ALA A 113 -18.57 30.51 31.03
CA ALA A 113 -17.12 30.31 31.16
C ALA A 113 -16.75 28.83 31.26
N ALA A 114 -17.53 28.04 32.00
CA ALA A 114 -17.35 26.60 32.09
C ALA A 114 -17.56 25.92 30.72
N GLN A 115 -18.62 26.30 30.01
CA GLN A 115 -18.90 25.76 28.68
C GLN A 115 -17.82 26.15 27.67
N ALA A 116 -17.41 27.42 27.64
CA ALA A 116 -16.36 27.90 26.73
C ALA A 116 -15.01 27.24 27.01
N THR A 117 -14.72 26.90 28.27
CA THR A 117 -13.53 26.12 28.64
C THR A 117 -13.60 24.71 28.09
N ALA A 118 -14.72 24.01 28.30
CA ALA A 118 -14.93 22.66 27.75
C ALA A 118 -14.84 22.65 26.22
N ASP A 119 -15.43 23.64 25.54
CA ASP A 119 -15.37 23.75 24.07
C ASP A 119 -13.92 23.95 23.58
N ALA A 120 -13.14 24.79 24.27
CA ALA A 120 -11.74 25.04 23.92
C ALA A 120 -10.87 23.79 24.10
N ASP A 121 -11.08 23.04 25.19
CA ASP A 121 -10.34 21.80 25.45
C ASP A 121 -10.69 20.73 24.40
N ASN A 122 -11.98 20.53 24.12
CA ASN A 122 -12.42 19.61 23.06
C ASN A 122 -11.85 19.98 21.68
N ALA A 123 -11.82 21.28 21.35
CA ALA A 123 -11.27 21.77 20.09
C ALA A 123 -9.74 21.57 20.00
N LYS A 124 -9.03 21.69 21.13
CA LYS A 124 -7.59 21.43 21.22
C LYS A 124 -7.29 19.95 21.06
N ASP A 125 -8.04 19.08 21.72
CA ASP A 125 -7.87 17.63 21.63
C ASP A 125 -8.14 17.13 20.21
N SER A 126 -9.21 17.62 19.58
CA SER A 126 -9.52 17.33 18.18
C SER A 126 -8.37 17.75 17.25
N LEU A 127 -7.77 18.92 17.48
CA LEU A 127 -6.65 19.41 16.69
C LEU A 127 -5.39 18.52 16.84
N ILE A 128 -5.10 18.06 18.07
CA ILE A 128 -3.99 17.13 18.35
C ILE A 128 -4.24 15.79 17.67
N GLN A 129 -5.46 15.27 17.74
CA GLN A 129 -5.82 14.02 17.09
C GLN A 129 -5.64 14.08 15.57
N VAL A 130 -6.15 15.13 14.92
CA VAL A 130 -5.98 15.31 13.46
C VAL A 130 -4.51 15.42 13.09
N LYS A 131 -3.70 16.13 13.90
CA LYS A 131 -2.24 16.17 13.69
C LYS A 131 -1.62 14.78 13.76
N SER A 132 -1.98 13.99 14.77
CA SER A 132 -1.48 12.62 14.93
C SER A 132 -1.86 11.73 13.74
N GLU A 133 -3.08 11.82 13.23
CA GLU A 133 -3.52 11.08 12.04
C GLU A 133 -2.75 11.50 10.78
N ILE A 134 -2.46 12.79 10.61
CA ILE A 134 -1.59 13.28 9.51
C ILE A 134 -0.20 12.65 9.60
N ASP A 135 0.38 12.62 10.78
CA ASP A 135 1.73 12.08 10.98
C ASP A 135 1.76 10.56 10.76
N LYS A 136 0.72 9.83 11.18
CA LYS A 136 0.54 8.40 10.85
C LYS A 136 0.45 8.16 9.35
N LEU A 137 -0.37 8.95 8.63
CA LEU A 137 -0.52 8.81 7.18
C LEU A 137 0.79 9.09 6.43
N LYS A 138 1.60 10.05 6.90
CA LYS A 138 2.95 10.30 6.34
C LYS A 138 3.88 9.10 6.54
N ALA A 139 3.92 8.55 7.76
CA ALA A 139 4.74 7.38 8.05
C ALA A 139 4.30 6.13 7.27
N GLU A 140 2.99 5.96 7.11
CA GLU A 140 2.42 4.89 6.30
C GLU A 140 2.80 5.03 4.83
N LYS A 141 2.68 6.24 4.27
CA LYS A 141 3.13 6.54 2.91
C LYS A 141 4.60 6.14 2.72
N GLU A 142 5.50 6.57 3.59
CA GLU A 142 6.92 6.25 3.51
C GLU A 142 7.17 4.74 3.54
N ARG A 143 6.50 4.02 4.46
CA ARG A 143 6.58 2.57 4.57
C ARG A 143 6.09 1.88 3.30
N MET A 144 4.98 2.33 2.72
CA MET A 144 4.41 1.74 1.50
C MET A 144 5.29 1.99 0.28
N LEU A 145 5.85 3.20 0.14
CA LEU A 145 6.79 3.49 -0.95
C LEU A 145 8.06 2.64 -0.84
N ALA A 146 8.63 2.48 0.36
CA ALA A 146 9.78 1.61 0.56
C ALA A 146 9.48 0.14 0.20
N GLN A 147 8.30 -0.36 0.57
CA GLN A 147 7.85 -1.71 0.21
C GLN A 147 7.65 -1.85 -1.31
N MET A 148 7.06 -0.85 -1.96
CA MET A 148 6.87 -0.82 -3.40
C MET A 148 8.21 -0.85 -4.14
N HIS A 149 9.17 -0.02 -3.75
CA HIS A 149 10.52 -0.03 -4.34
C HIS A 149 11.22 -1.38 -4.15
N SER A 150 11.08 -1.98 -2.96
CA SER A 150 11.63 -3.32 -2.68
C SER A 150 10.98 -4.42 -3.52
N ALA A 151 9.67 -4.32 -3.79
CA ALA A 151 8.95 -5.24 -4.67
C ALA A 151 9.35 -5.05 -6.13
N GLN A 152 9.46 -3.79 -6.60
CA GLN A 152 9.93 -3.46 -7.95
C GLN A 152 11.36 -3.97 -8.20
N ALA A 153 12.26 -3.84 -7.22
CA ALA A 153 13.61 -4.38 -7.30
C ALA A 153 13.60 -5.91 -7.45
N ARG A 154 12.77 -6.62 -6.68
CA ARG A 154 12.61 -8.08 -6.79
C ARG A 154 12.06 -8.51 -8.15
N ILE A 155 11.04 -7.82 -8.67
CA ILE A 155 10.48 -8.11 -10.00
C ILE A 155 11.55 -7.89 -11.08
N LYS A 156 12.32 -6.80 -10.99
CA LYS A 156 13.41 -6.52 -11.94
C LYS A 156 14.49 -7.59 -11.91
N ILE A 157 14.90 -8.04 -10.72
CA ILE A 157 15.87 -9.14 -10.55
C ILE A 157 15.30 -10.42 -11.16
N GLN A 158 14.05 -10.78 -10.87
CA GLN A 158 13.43 -11.98 -11.43
C GLN A 158 13.38 -11.93 -12.96
N GLY A 159 12.95 -10.80 -13.54
CA GLY A 159 12.92 -10.65 -15.00
C GLY A 159 14.30 -10.69 -15.65
N GLN A 160 15.34 -10.18 -14.96
CA GLN A 160 16.73 -10.32 -15.41
C GLN A 160 17.22 -11.77 -15.30
N LEU A 161 16.86 -12.50 -14.25
CA LEU A 161 17.20 -13.91 -14.09
C LEU A 161 16.49 -14.80 -15.11
N ASP A 162 15.23 -14.53 -15.42
CA ASP A 162 14.49 -15.22 -16.48
C ASP A 162 15.14 -14.97 -17.85
N GLY A 163 15.62 -13.74 -18.10
CA GLY A 163 16.40 -13.38 -19.28
C GLY A 163 17.83 -13.92 -19.32
N LEU A 164 18.39 -14.33 -18.17
CA LEU A 164 19.71 -14.95 -18.02
C LEU A 164 19.61 -16.48 -17.84
N SER A 165 18.44 -17.08 -18.02
CA SER A 165 18.25 -18.51 -17.78
C SER A 165 19.19 -19.33 -18.68
N VAL A 166 20.02 -20.13 -18.00
CA VAL A 166 21.03 -21.04 -18.55
C VAL A 166 20.44 -22.02 -19.57
N ASP A 167 19.12 -22.26 -19.55
CA ASP A 167 18.44 -23.16 -20.50
C ASP A 167 18.48 -22.65 -21.95
N ALA A 168 18.39 -21.33 -22.18
CA ALA A 168 18.51 -20.77 -23.52
C ALA A 168 19.96 -20.85 -24.06
N GLU A 169 20.94 -20.57 -23.19
CA GLU A 169 22.37 -20.65 -23.54
C GLU A 169 22.84 -22.12 -23.67
N VAL A 170 22.32 -23.06 -22.87
CA VAL A 170 22.63 -24.50 -22.97
C VAL A 170 21.92 -25.15 -24.17
N GLN A 171 20.69 -24.76 -24.52
CA GLN A 171 20.05 -25.19 -25.78
C GLN A 171 20.81 -24.66 -27.01
N ALA A 172 21.28 -23.40 -26.98
CA ALA A 172 22.11 -22.86 -28.06
C ALA A 172 23.43 -23.62 -28.21
N LEU A 173 24.10 -23.98 -27.10
CA LEU A 173 25.31 -24.83 -27.13
C LEU A 173 25.00 -26.27 -27.61
N GLY A 174 23.81 -26.80 -27.34
CA GLY A 174 23.34 -28.08 -27.87
C GLY A 174 23.21 -28.07 -29.39
N ALA A 175 22.64 -27.01 -29.97
CA ALA A 175 22.53 -26.83 -31.42
C ALA A 175 23.90 -26.70 -32.09
N VAL A 176 24.85 -25.99 -31.46
CA VAL A 176 26.24 -25.90 -31.95
C VAL A 176 26.95 -27.26 -31.86
N ARG A 177 26.76 -28.03 -30.78
CA ARG A 177 27.31 -29.38 -30.64
C ARG A 177 26.79 -30.33 -31.71
N GLU A 178 25.49 -30.29 -32.00
CA GLU A 178 24.89 -31.10 -33.07
C GLU A 178 25.36 -30.65 -34.46
N HIS A 179 25.54 -29.35 -34.68
CA HIS A 179 26.09 -28.83 -35.93
C HIS A 179 27.56 -29.24 -36.14
N ILE A 180 28.40 -29.16 -35.11
CA ILE A 180 29.79 -29.64 -35.16
C ILE A 180 29.82 -31.15 -35.40
N LYS A 181 28.98 -31.92 -34.70
CA LYS A 181 28.88 -33.37 -34.91
C LYS A 181 28.41 -33.71 -36.31
N GLY A 182 27.46 -32.95 -36.86
CA GLY A 182 26.99 -33.03 -38.23
C GLY A 182 28.07 -32.66 -39.25
N GLN A 183 28.86 -31.61 -39.02
CA GLN A 183 29.98 -31.21 -39.88
C GLN A 183 31.14 -32.20 -39.83
N VAL A 184 31.48 -32.72 -38.64
CA VAL A 184 32.47 -33.79 -38.47
C VAL A 184 31.96 -35.06 -39.16
N ALA A 185 30.68 -35.41 -38.99
CA ALA A 185 30.08 -36.51 -39.72
C ALA A 185 30.09 -36.26 -41.22
N GLN A 186 29.86 -35.04 -41.71
CA GLN A 186 29.95 -34.69 -43.15
C GLN A 186 31.38 -34.71 -43.67
N ALA A 187 32.37 -34.36 -42.84
CA ALA A 187 33.79 -34.45 -43.18
C ALA A 187 34.28 -35.90 -43.17
N SER A 188 33.84 -36.71 -42.19
CA SER A 188 34.06 -38.16 -42.14
C SER A 188 33.33 -38.86 -43.27
N LEU A 189 32.10 -38.45 -43.61
CA LEU A 189 31.35 -38.95 -44.75
C LEU A 189 31.97 -38.47 -46.07
N GLY A 190 32.57 -37.29 -46.13
CA GLY A 190 33.31 -36.78 -47.29
C GLY A 190 34.63 -37.53 -47.51
N ALA A 191 35.31 -37.90 -46.43
CA ALA A 191 36.48 -38.78 -46.46
C ALA A 191 36.10 -40.23 -46.82
N GLU A 192 35.00 -40.75 -46.27
CA GLU A 192 34.45 -42.06 -46.64
C GLU A 192 33.86 -42.06 -48.05
N LEU A 193 33.29 -40.94 -48.52
CA LEU A 193 32.75 -40.79 -49.87
C LEU A 193 33.86 -40.68 -50.91
N GLN A 194 34.95 -39.96 -50.61
CA GLN A 194 36.17 -40.00 -51.44
C GLN A 194 36.78 -41.39 -51.49
N ASN A 195 36.66 -42.18 -50.42
CA ASN A 195 37.02 -43.59 -50.45
C ASN A 195 36.00 -44.43 -51.25
N SER A 196 34.71 -44.09 -51.17
CA SER A 196 33.62 -44.80 -51.84
C SER A 196 33.54 -44.54 -53.34
N ASP A 197 34.00 -43.40 -53.87
CA ASP A 197 34.05 -43.16 -55.32
C ASP A 197 35.20 -43.94 -55.96
N LEU A 198 36.30 -44.13 -55.21
CA LEU A 198 37.40 -45.01 -55.58
C LEU A 198 36.96 -46.49 -55.51
N ASP A 199 36.21 -46.88 -54.49
CA ASP A 199 35.64 -48.23 -54.36
C ASP A 199 34.47 -48.49 -55.31
N VAL A 200 33.68 -47.50 -55.70
CA VAL A 200 32.63 -47.62 -56.73
C VAL A 200 33.28 -47.79 -58.10
N ARG A 201 34.39 -47.08 -58.38
CA ARG A 201 35.21 -47.32 -59.57
C ARG A 201 35.92 -48.67 -59.54
N LEU A 202 36.39 -49.12 -58.38
CA LEU A 202 37.03 -50.42 -58.19
C LEU A 202 36.02 -51.58 -58.23
N ASN A 203 34.79 -51.40 -57.73
CA ASN A 203 33.70 -52.37 -57.82
C ASN A 203 33.13 -52.45 -59.23
N LYS A 204 33.10 -51.36 -60.00
CA LYS A 204 32.76 -51.40 -61.43
C LYS A 204 33.85 -52.11 -62.25
N LEU A 205 35.11 -52.06 -61.80
CA LEU A 205 36.24 -52.84 -62.35
C LEU A 205 36.27 -54.30 -61.87
N ARG A 206 35.70 -54.61 -60.70
CA ARG A 206 35.55 -55.98 -60.18
C ARG A 206 34.28 -56.68 -60.69
N GLN A 207 33.24 -55.93 -61.06
CA GLN A 207 32.07 -56.46 -61.77
C GLN A 207 32.36 -56.87 -63.22
N SER A 208 33.51 -56.49 -63.80
CA SER A 208 34.01 -57.09 -65.04
C SER A 208 34.76 -58.41 -64.84
N SER A 209 34.88 -58.94 -63.61
CA SER A 209 35.59 -60.19 -63.32
C SER A 209 34.99 -61.00 -62.15
N GLY A 210 33.89 -61.71 -62.40
CA GLY A 210 33.42 -62.92 -61.67
C GLY A 210 33.01 -62.76 -60.19
N SER A 211 32.19 -63.59 -59.56
CA SER A 211 31.28 -64.68 -59.92
C SER A 211 30.50 -64.98 -58.60
N VAL A 212 29.22 -65.40 -58.71
CA VAL A 212 28.42 -66.18 -57.70
C VAL A 212 28.34 -65.63 -56.25
N THR A 213 27.17 -65.20 -55.70
CA THR A 213 26.33 -66.06 -54.82
C THR A 213 25.11 -65.31 -54.20
N ALA A 214 24.41 -64.42 -54.93
CA ALA A 214 23.17 -63.82 -54.42
C ALA A 214 22.00 -64.83 -54.24
N LYS A 215 22.12 -66.03 -54.82
CA LYS A 215 21.15 -67.13 -54.65
C LYS A 215 21.31 -67.92 -53.35
N ALA A 216 22.48 -67.88 -52.71
CA ALA A 216 22.74 -68.64 -51.48
C ALA A 216 22.13 -67.96 -50.23
N GLN A 217 22.07 -66.62 -50.20
CA GLN A 217 21.52 -65.86 -49.06
C GLN A 217 19.98 -65.82 -49.03
N LEU A 218 19.31 -65.94 -50.18
CA LEU A 218 17.85 -65.86 -50.26
C LEU A 218 17.16 -67.11 -49.69
N GLU A 219 17.79 -68.28 -49.80
CA GLU A 219 17.23 -69.55 -49.33
C GLU A 219 17.35 -69.72 -47.81
N ALA A 220 18.45 -69.23 -47.21
CA ALA A 220 18.63 -69.21 -45.76
C ALA A 220 17.58 -68.34 -45.03
N MET A 221 17.19 -67.21 -45.62
CA MET A 221 16.16 -66.34 -45.04
C MET A 221 14.73 -66.90 -45.15
N LYS A 222 14.44 -67.70 -46.19
CA LYS A 222 13.14 -68.38 -46.33
C LYS A 222 12.96 -69.47 -45.27
N GLN A 223 14.02 -70.22 -44.96
CA GLN A 223 13.97 -71.26 -43.93
C GLN A 223 13.77 -70.69 -42.51
N ALA A 224 14.37 -69.53 -42.22
CA ALA A 224 14.18 -68.86 -40.92
C ALA A 224 12.76 -68.32 -40.69
N ARG A 225 12.03 -67.96 -41.76
CA ARG A 225 10.66 -67.41 -41.66
C ARG A 225 9.57 -68.47 -41.48
N ALA A 226 9.80 -69.70 -41.96
CA ALA A 226 8.85 -70.81 -41.84
C ALA A 226 8.77 -71.38 -40.40
N ALA A 227 9.84 -71.24 -39.60
CA ALA A 227 9.89 -71.74 -38.22
C ALA A 227 9.14 -70.85 -37.20
N ALA A 228 8.81 -69.60 -37.55
CA ALA A 228 8.14 -68.65 -36.66
C ALA A 228 6.59 -68.67 -36.76
N GLN A 229 6.01 -69.52 -37.63
CA GLN A 229 4.55 -69.61 -37.86
C GLN A 229 3.88 -70.84 -37.22
N ALA A 230 4.58 -71.59 -36.35
CA ALA A 230 4.04 -72.79 -35.70
C ALA A 230 4.19 -72.75 -34.17
N ALA A 231 3.36 -71.96 -33.48
CA ALA A 231 2.97 -72.22 -32.09
C ALA A 231 1.74 -71.38 -31.67
N PRO A 232 0.52 -71.95 -31.69
CA PRO A 232 -0.63 -71.40 -30.99
C PRO A 232 -0.74 -72.02 -29.58
N THR A 233 -0.73 -71.18 -28.54
CA THR A 233 -1.13 -71.57 -27.18
C THR A 233 -2.45 -70.89 -26.81
N LYS A 234 -3.52 -71.69 -26.78
CA LYS A 234 -4.78 -71.36 -26.11
C LYS A 234 -5.20 -72.59 -25.31
N THR A 235 -5.94 -72.34 -24.24
CA THR A 235 -6.62 -73.25 -23.29
C THR A 235 -5.76 -73.75 -22.14
N LEU A 236 -6.23 -73.75 -20.89
CA LEU A 236 -7.41 -73.17 -20.21
C LEU A 236 -7.04 -73.19 -18.72
#